data_AF-A0A2I0HN47-F1
#
_entry.id   AF-A0A2I0HN47-F1
#
_cell.length_a   1.000
_cell.length_b   1.000
_cell.length_c   1.000
_cell.angle_alpha   90.00
_cell.angle_beta   90.00
_cell.angle_gamma   90.00
#
_symmetry.space_group_name_H-M   'P 1'
#
loop_
_entity.id
_entity.type
_entity.pdbx_description
1 polymer ?
#
loop_
_entity_poly.entity_id
_entity_poly.type
_entity_poly.pdbx_seq_one_letter_code
_entity_poly.pdbx_strand_id
1 'polypeptide(L)'
;MGLINGFCSLMIILIINIIALSTDLNHVAAQVDFKTCANGTMTKECGHSLGQRVALNTGLPPTDDCCSALVNVGRPCHDAFVQFHVKEHDYVGTKAALLQRGNEIWNDCVDVVKFGFPPAEAPNLDVAGQAVDFKTCANGIMTKQCGESIRRTVAMNEGPPPTDECCAELVMVGKPCHDAYVQERHVKVHDFVGSVADLLRRSDQVWTQCFNSFLDISTDHAIEP
;
A
#
# COMPACT_ATOMS: atom_id res chain seq x y z
N MET A 1 -41.29 -12.89 45.70
CA MET A 1 -39.91 -12.85 45.18
C MET A 1 -39.93 -13.01 43.66
N GLY A 2 -40.41 -12.02 42.90
CA GLY A 2 -40.55 -12.13 41.45
C GLY A 2 -40.32 -10.83 40.66
N LEU A 3 -40.06 -9.71 41.34
CA LEU A 3 -39.90 -8.41 40.68
C LEU A 3 -38.44 -8.10 40.31
N ILE A 4 -37.46 -8.64 41.06
CA ILE A 4 -36.04 -8.28 40.93
C ILE A 4 -35.39 -8.94 39.69
N ASN A 5 -35.90 -10.09 39.26
CA ASN A 5 -35.38 -10.82 38.09
C ASN A 5 -35.80 -10.21 36.74
N GLY A 6 -36.85 -9.38 36.71
CA GLY A 6 -37.33 -8.74 35.48
C GLY A 6 -36.51 -7.50 35.07
N PHE A 7 -36.03 -6.74 36.06
CA PHE A 7 -35.26 -5.53 35.82
C PHE A 7 -33.85 -5.81 35.29
N CYS A 8 -33.19 -6.89 35.74
CA CYS A 8 -31.90 -7.31 35.18
C CYS A 8 -32.02 -7.68 33.69
N SER A 9 -33.08 -8.39 33.30
CA SER A 9 -33.28 -8.75 31.89
C SER A 9 -33.57 -7.53 31.00
N LEU A 10 -34.34 -6.54 31.48
CA LEU A 10 -34.60 -5.30 30.75
C LEU A 10 -33.35 -4.44 30.58
N MET A 11 -32.49 -4.37 31.61
CA MET A 11 -31.21 -3.66 31.53
C MET A 11 -30.25 -4.34 30.54
N ILE A 12 -30.22 -5.67 30.51
CA ILE A 12 -29.41 -6.43 29.54
C ILE A 12 -29.91 -6.19 28.10
N ILE A 13 -31.23 -6.20 27.86
CA ILE A 13 -31.79 -5.91 26.52
C ILE A 13 -31.51 -4.47 26.08
N LEU A 14 -31.57 -3.49 27.00
CA LEU A 14 -31.20 -2.11 26.70
C LEU A 14 -29.70 -1.98 26.36
N ILE A 15 -28.82 -2.66 27.09
CA ILE A 15 -27.37 -2.68 26.81
C ILE A 15 -27.09 -3.35 25.45
N ILE A 16 -27.75 -4.46 25.12
CA ILE A 16 -27.58 -5.13 23.81
C ILE A 16 -28.04 -4.22 22.67
N ASN A 17 -29.16 -3.51 22.82
CA ASN A 17 -29.61 -2.54 21.81
C ASN A 17 -28.70 -1.31 21.71
N ILE A 18 -28.14 -0.82 22.82
CA ILE A 18 -27.13 0.26 22.79
C ILE A 18 -25.84 -0.22 22.11
N ILE A 19 -25.40 -1.45 22.38
CA ILE A 19 -24.21 -2.03 21.73
C ILE A 19 -24.48 -2.22 20.23
N ALA A 20 -25.65 -2.75 19.84
CA ALA A 20 -26.04 -2.90 18.43
C ALA A 20 -26.15 -1.54 17.71
N LEU A 21 -26.64 -0.50 18.39
CA LEU A 21 -26.69 0.86 17.86
C LEU A 21 -25.28 1.50 17.80
N SER A 22 -24.37 1.10 18.68
CA SER A 22 -22.97 1.56 18.69
C SER A 22 -22.07 0.84 17.68
N THR A 23 -22.44 -0.36 17.22
CA THR A 23 -21.72 -1.04 16.13
C THR A 23 -22.01 -0.42 14.75
N ASP A 24 -23.11 0.31 14.61
CA ASP A 24 -23.41 1.13 13.43
C ASP A 24 -22.69 2.50 13.46
N LEU A 25 -22.13 2.91 14.60
CA LEU A 25 -21.32 4.12 14.74
C LEU A 25 -19.88 3.95 14.21
N ASN A 26 -19.53 2.79 13.65
CA ASN A 26 -18.39 2.67 12.74
C ASN A 26 -18.66 3.32 11.37
N HIS A 27 -19.84 3.91 11.15
CA HIS A 27 -20.08 4.89 10.08
C HIS A 27 -19.41 6.24 10.39
N VAL A 28 -18.16 6.24 10.86
CA VAL A 28 -17.23 7.36 10.69
C VAL A 28 -16.43 7.11 9.40
N ALA A 29 -17.13 6.78 8.31
CA ALA A 29 -16.85 7.54 7.10
C ALA A 29 -17.29 8.97 7.44
N ALA A 30 -16.34 9.78 7.94
CA ALA A 30 -16.50 11.22 7.85
C ALA A 30 -17.01 11.51 6.44
N GLN A 31 -18.04 12.35 6.32
CA GLN A 31 -18.60 12.76 5.03
C GLN A 31 -17.56 13.58 4.28
N VAL A 32 -16.51 12.92 3.79
CA VAL A 32 -15.49 13.52 2.96
C VAL A 32 -16.17 13.76 1.62
N ASP A 33 -16.32 15.02 1.24
CA ASP A 33 -16.81 15.36 -0.09
C ASP A 33 -15.75 14.92 -1.10
N PHE A 34 -16.09 13.95 -1.96
CA PHE A 34 -15.17 13.42 -2.97
C PHE A 34 -14.63 14.52 -3.90
N LYS A 35 -15.36 15.64 -4.08
CA LYS A 35 -14.87 16.79 -4.85
C LYS A 35 -13.65 17.44 -4.19
N THR A 36 -13.59 17.40 -2.87
CA THR A 36 -12.47 17.91 -2.09
C THR A 36 -11.27 16.96 -2.14
N CYS A 37 -11.54 15.65 -2.27
CA CYS A 37 -10.52 14.62 -2.48
C CYS A 37 -9.82 14.69 -3.84
N ALA A 38 -10.53 15.14 -4.88
CA ALA A 38 -10.00 15.21 -6.23
C ALA A 38 -9.05 16.41 -6.45
N ASN A 39 -8.88 17.30 -5.46
CA ASN A 39 -8.16 18.54 -5.67
C ASN A 39 -6.62 18.31 -5.73
N GLY A 40 -6.03 18.55 -6.89
CA GLY A 40 -4.57 18.59 -7.09
C GLY A 40 -3.87 17.24 -7.33
N THR A 41 -4.45 16.12 -6.87
CA THR A 41 -3.78 14.80 -6.91
C THR A 41 -4.31 13.89 -8.03
N MET A 42 -5.56 14.06 -8.45
CA MET A 42 -6.25 13.16 -9.39
C MET A 42 -6.51 13.87 -10.72
N THR A 43 -6.02 13.32 -11.84
CA THR A 43 -6.34 13.87 -13.17
C THR A 43 -7.79 13.57 -13.54
N LYS A 44 -8.38 14.42 -14.40
CA LYS A 44 -9.74 14.19 -14.92
C LYS A 44 -9.86 12.86 -15.65
N GLU A 45 -8.82 12.47 -16.38
CA GLU A 45 -8.76 11.21 -17.13
C GLU A 45 -8.74 10.01 -16.20
N CYS A 46 -7.95 10.05 -15.12
CA CYS A 46 -7.92 8.99 -14.13
C CYS A 46 -9.27 8.87 -13.39
N GLY A 47 -9.85 9.99 -12.95
CA GLY A 47 -11.19 9.99 -12.36
C GLY A 47 -12.26 9.44 -13.32
N HIS A 48 -12.16 9.74 -14.62
CA HIS A 48 -13.06 9.20 -15.63
C HIS A 48 -12.90 7.68 -15.80
N SER A 49 -11.66 7.18 -15.90
CA SER A 49 -11.36 5.75 -16.00
C SER A 49 -11.88 4.98 -14.78
N LEU A 50 -11.64 5.49 -13.58
CA LEU A 50 -12.15 4.92 -12.33
C LEU A 50 -13.69 4.89 -12.31
N GLY A 51 -14.35 5.97 -12.74
CA GLY A 51 -15.81 6.01 -12.84
C GLY A 51 -16.36 5.02 -13.86
N GLN A 52 -15.77 4.91 -15.05
CA GLN A 52 -16.16 3.91 -16.04
C GLN A 52 -16.08 2.49 -15.48
N ARG A 53 -15.01 2.20 -14.73
CA ARG A 53 -14.75 0.86 -14.21
C ARG A 53 -15.64 0.52 -13.01
N VAL A 54 -15.73 1.42 -12.04
CA VAL A 54 -16.48 1.23 -10.79
C VAL A 54 -17.99 1.35 -11.04
N ALA A 55 -18.43 2.48 -11.61
CA ALA A 55 -19.86 2.79 -11.75
C ALA A 55 -20.49 2.08 -12.94
N LEU A 56 -19.81 2.10 -14.10
CA LEU A 56 -20.36 1.59 -15.35
C LEU A 56 -19.93 0.16 -15.71
N ASN A 57 -18.98 -0.42 -14.97
CA ASN A 57 -18.40 -1.73 -15.27
C ASN A 57 -17.90 -1.86 -16.72
N THR A 58 -17.30 -0.79 -17.23
CA THR A 58 -16.76 -0.69 -18.59
C THR A 58 -15.37 -0.07 -18.56
N GLY A 59 -14.74 0.06 -19.72
CA GLY A 59 -13.42 0.67 -19.84
C GLY A 59 -12.28 -0.26 -19.42
N LEU A 60 -11.06 0.21 -19.68
CA LEU A 60 -9.83 -0.48 -19.32
C LEU A 60 -9.57 -0.38 -17.81
N PRO A 61 -8.81 -1.32 -17.22
CA PRO A 61 -8.28 -1.16 -15.88
C PRO A 61 -7.52 0.18 -15.72
N PRO A 62 -7.54 0.79 -14.52
CA PRO A 62 -6.75 1.99 -14.26
C PRO A 62 -5.26 1.72 -14.48
N THR A 63 -4.53 2.71 -14.98
CA THR A 63 -3.07 2.64 -15.12
C THR A 63 -2.38 2.67 -13.76
N ASP A 64 -1.11 2.26 -13.68
CA ASP A 64 -0.34 2.28 -12.44
C ASP A 64 -0.23 3.70 -11.83
N ASP A 65 -0.08 4.73 -12.66
CA ASP A 65 -0.10 6.14 -12.23
C ASP A 65 -1.45 6.54 -11.64
N CYS A 66 -2.54 6.06 -12.25
CA CYS A 66 -3.90 6.33 -11.82
C CYS A 66 -4.21 5.63 -10.48
N CYS A 67 -3.72 4.40 -10.31
CA CYS A 67 -3.77 3.68 -9.05
C CYS A 67 -2.92 4.36 -7.95
N SER A 68 -1.73 4.86 -8.30
CA SER A 68 -0.90 5.62 -7.38
C SER A 68 -1.60 6.90 -6.89
N ALA A 69 -2.21 7.65 -7.82
CA ALA A 69 -3.02 8.82 -7.47
C ALA A 69 -4.21 8.47 -6.57
N LEU A 70 -4.92 7.36 -6.84
CA LEU A 70 -6.04 6.89 -6.03
C LEU A 70 -5.62 6.53 -4.60
N VAL A 71 -4.53 5.78 -4.45
CA VAL A 71 -4.02 5.38 -3.14
C VAL A 71 -3.51 6.59 -2.35
N ASN A 72 -2.84 7.54 -3.01
CA ASN A 72 -2.39 8.79 -2.38
C ASN A 72 -3.55 9.65 -1.86
N VAL A 73 -4.64 9.72 -2.63
CA VAL A 73 -5.88 10.40 -2.22
C VAL A 73 -6.57 9.66 -1.05
N GLY A 74 -6.40 8.34 -0.98
CA GLY A 74 -6.72 7.53 0.19
C GLY A 74 -8.10 6.86 0.13
N ARG A 75 -8.24 5.81 0.94
CA ARG A 75 -9.45 4.97 0.98
C ARG A 75 -10.73 5.75 1.27
N PRO A 76 -10.76 6.69 2.24
CA PRO A 76 -11.97 7.44 2.54
C PRO A 76 -12.52 8.21 1.33
N CYS A 77 -11.61 8.71 0.49
CA CYS A 77 -11.98 9.46 -0.71
C CYS A 77 -12.49 8.55 -1.83
N HIS A 78 -11.88 7.37 -2.00
CA HIS A 78 -12.40 6.34 -2.89
C HIS A 78 -13.79 5.87 -2.46
N ASP A 79 -13.97 5.58 -1.17
CA ASP A 79 -15.25 5.15 -0.62
C ASP A 79 -16.32 6.25 -0.79
N ALA A 80 -15.95 7.52 -0.56
CA ALA A 80 -16.84 8.66 -0.82
C ALA A 80 -17.27 8.77 -2.29
N PHE A 81 -16.36 8.52 -3.22
CA PHE A 81 -16.66 8.47 -4.66
C PHE A 81 -17.63 7.33 -5.00
N VAL A 82 -17.43 6.14 -4.43
CA VAL A 82 -18.36 5.01 -4.60
C VAL A 82 -19.74 5.35 -4.02
N GLN A 83 -19.78 5.95 -2.83
CA GLN A 83 -21.04 6.35 -2.18
C GLN A 83 -21.76 7.49 -2.90
N PHE A 84 -21.03 8.39 -3.55
CA PHE A 84 -21.63 9.38 -4.44
C PHE A 84 -22.45 8.69 -5.54
N HIS A 85 -21.87 7.67 -6.19
CA HIS A 85 -22.60 6.91 -7.20
C HIS A 85 -23.82 6.16 -6.65
N VAL A 86 -23.70 5.58 -5.44
CA VAL A 86 -24.84 4.97 -4.74
C VAL A 86 -25.98 5.99 -4.55
N LYS A 87 -25.65 7.21 -4.13
CA LYS A 87 -26.62 8.26 -3.82
C LYS A 87 -27.30 8.80 -5.07
N GLU A 88 -26.54 9.06 -6.13
CA GLU A 88 -27.06 9.58 -7.39
C GLU A 88 -27.74 8.51 -8.25
N HIS A 89 -27.62 7.24 -7.87
CA HIS A 89 -28.17 6.09 -8.61
C HIS A 89 -27.66 5.99 -10.06
N ASP A 90 -26.43 6.45 -10.31
CA ASP A 90 -25.79 6.50 -11.63
C ASP A 90 -24.75 5.38 -11.83
N TYR A 91 -25.20 4.14 -11.65
CA TYR A 91 -24.36 2.94 -11.81
C TYR A 91 -25.13 1.78 -12.44
N VAL A 92 -24.40 0.82 -13.00
CA VAL A 92 -24.99 -0.40 -13.58
C VAL A 92 -25.09 -1.53 -12.56
N GLY A 93 -26.19 -2.26 -12.62
CA GLY A 93 -26.43 -3.44 -11.78
C GLY A 93 -26.95 -3.07 -10.38
N THR A 94 -26.58 -3.87 -9.38
CA THR A 94 -27.06 -3.70 -8.00
C THR A 94 -26.08 -2.85 -7.18
N LYS A 95 -26.57 -2.23 -6.10
CA LYS A 95 -25.72 -1.54 -5.11
C LYS A 95 -24.60 -2.44 -4.59
N ALA A 96 -24.90 -3.71 -4.33
CA ALA A 96 -23.90 -4.68 -3.87
C ALA A 96 -22.78 -4.88 -4.92
N ALA A 97 -23.14 -4.99 -6.20
CA ALA A 97 -22.16 -5.13 -7.28
C ALA A 97 -21.29 -3.87 -7.44
N LEU A 98 -21.85 -2.67 -7.26
CA LEU A 98 -21.09 -1.42 -7.26
C LEU A 98 -20.06 -1.40 -6.11
N LEU A 99 -20.50 -1.70 -4.88
CA LEU A 99 -19.62 -1.74 -3.71
C LEU A 99 -18.52 -2.78 -3.85
N GLN A 100 -18.85 -3.94 -4.44
CA GLN A 100 -17.87 -4.97 -4.75
C GLN A 100 -16.82 -4.46 -5.74
N ARG A 101 -17.22 -3.90 -6.89
CA ARG A 101 -16.27 -3.34 -7.87
C ARG A 101 -15.42 -2.22 -7.29
N GLY A 102 -16.00 -1.39 -6.43
CA GLY A 102 -15.27 -0.37 -5.68
C GLY A 102 -14.14 -0.99 -4.84
N ASN A 103 -14.44 -2.04 -4.07
CA ASN A 103 -13.42 -2.73 -3.27
C ASN A 103 -12.37 -3.45 -4.13
N GLU A 104 -12.78 -4.07 -5.24
CA GLU A 104 -11.86 -4.73 -6.19
C GLU A 104 -10.86 -3.71 -6.75
N ILE A 105 -11.34 -2.58 -7.28
CA ILE A 105 -10.48 -1.51 -7.81
C ILE A 105 -9.54 -0.94 -6.74
N TRP A 106 -10.04 -0.74 -5.52
CA TRP A 106 -9.21 -0.28 -4.42
C TRP A 106 -8.08 -1.27 -4.13
N ASN A 107 -8.40 -2.56 -4.02
CA ASN A 107 -7.42 -3.60 -3.73
C ASN A 107 -6.42 -3.77 -4.88
N ASP A 108 -6.89 -3.78 -6.13
CA ASP A 108 -6.04 -3.84 -7.32
C ASP A 108 -5.05 -2.67 -7.33
N CYS A 109 -5.52 -1.45 -7.05
CA CYS A 109 -4.65 -0.28 -7.01
C CYS A 109 -3.71 -0.26 -5.80
N VAL A 110 -4.17 -0.70 -4.64
CA VAL A 110 -3.30 -0.89 -3.47
C VAL A 110 -2.23 -1.92 -3.76
N ASP A 111 -2.56 -3.02 -4.45
CA ASP A 111 -1.58 -4.03 -4.82
C ASP A 111 -0.60 -3.48 -5.86
N VAL A 112 -1.07 -2.71 -6.85
CA VAL A 112 -0.19 -1.98 -7.76
C VAL A 112 0.77 -1.04 -7.02
N VAL A 113 0.35 -0.36 -5.94
CA VAL A 113 1.21 0.53 -5.13
C VAL A 113 2.03 -0.23 -4.05
N LYS A 114 1.61 -1.42 -3.65
CA LYS A 114 2.47 -2.36 -2.91
C LYS A 114 3.63 -2.85 -3.79
N PHE A 115 3.44 -2.86 -5.10
CA PHE A 115 4.44 -3.20 -6.13
C PHE A 115 4.92 -1.99 -6.96
N GLY A 116 4.53 -0.77 -6.57
CA GLY A 116 4.70 0.47 -7.33
C GLY A 116 4.97 1.61 -6.34
N PHE A 117 6.19 2.12 -6.37
CA PHE A 117 6.69 3.10 -5.41
C PHE A 117 5.81 4.37 -5.32
N PRO A 118 5.30 4.79 -4.13
CA PRO A 118 4.54 6.03 -3.96
C PRO A 118 5.45 7.27 -4.03
N PRO A 119 4.94 8.47 -4.41
CA PRO A 119 5.72 9.70 -4.38
C PRO A 119 6.02 10.12 -2.94
N ALA A 120 7.27 10.53 -2.69
CA ALA A 120 7.82 10.81 -1.37
C ALA A 120 7.40 12.17 -0.80
N GLU A 121 7.16 12.21 0.51
CA GLU A 121 7.38 13.40 1.35
C GLU A 121 8.29 13.01 2.54
N ALA A 122 9.38 13.77 2.69
CA ALA A 122 10.44 13.75 3.71
C ALA A 122 11.74 12.94 3.41
N PRO A 123 12.94 13.53 3.66
CA PRO A 123 14.21 13.00 3.14
C PRO A 123 14.94 12.06 4.10
N ASN A 124 15.55 11.01 3.55
CA ASN A 124 16.74 10.36 4.11
C ASN A 124 17.99 10.90 3.38
N LEU A 125 19.01 11.28 4.15
CA LEU A 125 20.23 11.95 3.67
C LEU A 125 21.31 10.91 3.30
N ASP A 126 22.15 11.21 2.30
CA ASP A 126 23.33 10.41 1.93
C ASP A 126 24.58 10.73 2.79
N VAL A 127 25.69 10.05 2.50
CA VAL A 127 27.00 10.19 3.18
C VAL A 127 27.61 11.60 3.01
N ALA A 128 27.13 12.39 2.06
CA ALA A 128 27.48 13.80 1.86
C ALA A 128 26.47 14.77 2.52
N GLY A 129 25.44 14.26 3.20
CA GLY A 129 24.37 15.06 3.80
C GLY A 129 23.39 15.62 2.77
N GLN A 130 23.35 15.08 1.56
CA GLN A 130 22.44 15.48 0.49
C GLN A 130 21.20 14.58 0.51
N ALA A 131 20.02 15.20 0.45
CA ALA A 131 18.76 14.45 0.34
C ALA A 131 18.76 13.65 -0.97
N VAL A 132 18.70 12.32 -0.88
CA VAL A 132 18.45 11.49 -2.05
C VAL A 132 16.95 11.58 -2.31
N ASP A 133 16.57 12.26 -3.40
CA ASP A 133 15.19 12.22 -3.88
C ASP A 133 14.85 10.76 -4.22
N PHE A 134 13.89 10.20 -3.51
CA PHE A 134 13.39 8.84 -3.72
C PHE A 134 12.96 8.58 -5.18
N LYS A 135 12.57 9.61 -5.94
CA LYS A 135 12.33 9.46 -7.39
C LYS A 135 13.57 9.01 -8.17
N THR A 136 14.77 9.33 -7.69
CA THR A 136 16.04 8.91 -8.29
C THR A 136 16.33 7.42 -8.01
N CYS A 137 15.75 6.86 -6.94
CA CYS A 137 15.83 5.45 -6.61
C CYS A 137 14.88 4.58 -7.46
N ALA A 138 13.81 5.17 -7.95
CA ALA A 138 12.77 4.49 -8.72
C ALA A 138 13.08 4.41 -10.23
N ASN A 139 14.32 4.04 -10.60
CA ASN A 139 14.75 3.97 -12.01
C ASN A 139 14.25 2.72 -12.78
N GLY A 140 13.27 1.97 -12.25
CA GLY A 140 12.73 0.78 -12.91
C GLY A 140 13.71 -0.40 -13.03
N ILE A 141 14.85 -0.34 -12.34
CA ILE A 141 15.90 -1.37 -12.34
C ILE A 141 15.43 -2.64 -11.61
N MET A 142 14.61 -2.46 -10.57
CA MET A 142 14.12 -3.53 -9.70
C MET A 142 12.82 -4.11 -10.22
N THR A 143 12.81 -5.40 -10.52
CA THR A 143 11.60 -6.14 -10.90
C THR A 143 10.66 -6.31 -9.70
N LYS A 144 9.35 -6.41 -9.96
CA LYS A 144 8.33 -6.65 -8.92
C LYS A 144 8.61 -7.93 -8.14
N GLN A 145 9.08 -8.98 -8.84
CA GLN A 145 9.41 -10.26 -8.22
C GLN A 145 10.63 -10.15 -7.30
N CYS A 146 11.68 -9.43 -7.72
CA CYS A 146 12.86 -9.24 -6.88
C CYS A 146 12.55 -8.37 -5.66
N GLY A 147 11.82 -7.26 -5.84
CA GLY A 147 11.38 -6.40 -4.74
C GLY A 147 10.57 -7.16 -3.68
N GLU A 148 9.67 -8.05 -4.09
CA GLU A 148 8.90 -8.88 -3.17
C GLU A 148 9.75 -9.94 -2.47
N SER A 149 10.71 -10.54 -3.18
CA SER A 149 11.67 -11.47 -2.57
C SER A 149 12.41 -10.79 -1.41
N ILE A 150 12.97 -9.60 -1.67
CA ILE A 150 13.67 -8.79 -0.67
C ILE A 150 12.74 -8.39 0.48
N ARG A 151 11.51 -7.97 0.19
CA ARG A 151 10.51 -7.61 1.21
C ARG A 151 10.21 -8.80 2.13
N ARG A 152 10.01 -10.00 1.57
CA ARG A 152 9.73 -11.20 2.36
C ARG A 152 10.91 -11.55 3.27
N THR A 153 12.14 -11.50 2.75
CA THR A 153 13.33 -11.78 3.56
C THR A 153 13.55 -10.71 4.65
N VAL A 154 13.48 -9.42 4.29
CA VAL A 154 13.80 -8.30 5.20
C VAL A 154 12.66 -8.00 6.17
N ALA A 155 11.46 -7.72 5.67
CA ALA A 155 10.34 -7.26 6.49
C ALA A 155 9.60 -8.42 7.15
N MET A 156 9.37 -9.50 6.42
CA MET A 156 8.56 -10.62 6.91
C MET A 156 9.41 -11.72 7.58
N ASN A 157 10.73 -11.70 7.40
CA ASN A 157 11.63 -12.76 7.86
C ASN A 157 11.21 -14.14 7.33
N GLU A 158 10.83 -14.18 6.06
CA GLU A 158 10.28 -15.34 5.38
C GLU A 158 10.95 -15.61 4.04
N GLY A 159 10.84 -16.87 3.60
CA GLY A 159 11.25 -17.29 2.27
C GLY A 159 12.76 -17.52 2.14
N PRO A 160 13.20 -17.98 0.97
CA PRO A 160 14.63 -18.08 0.67
C PRO A 160 15.25 -16.68 0.59
N PRO A 161 16.58 -16.57 0.77
CA PRO A 161 17.32 -15.35 0.43
C PRO A 161 17.13 -14.97 -1.06
N PRO A 162 17.33 -13.70 -1.42
CA PRO A 162 17.32 -13.26 -2.82
C PRO A 162 18.32 -14.05 -3.68
N THR A 163 17.95 -14.29 -4.94
CA THR A 163 18.84 -14.92 -5.93
C THR A 163 19.94 -13.95 -6.38
N ASP A 164 21.00 -14.46 -7.00
CA ASP A 164 22.10 -13.64 -7.50
C ASP A 164 21.65 -12.57 -8.52
N GLU A 165 20.74 -12.92 -9.42
CA GLU A 165 20.13 -11.98 -10.39
C GLU A 165 19.38 -10.86 -9.67
N CYS A 166 18.58 -11.20 -8.65
CA CYS A 166 17.87 -10.23 -7.84
C CYS A 166 18.84 -9.36 -7.00
N CYS A 167 19.93 -9.95 -6.51
CA CYS A 167 20.97 -9.23 -5.82
C CYS A 167 21.68 -8.21 -6.73
N ALA A 168 21.90 -8.54 -8.01
CA ALA A 168 22.44 -7.59 -8.98
C ALA A 168 21.50 -6.38 -9.17
N GLU A 169 20.18 -6.61 -9.28
CA GLU A 169 19.18 -5.53 -9.33
C GLU A 169 19.24 -4.64 -8.08
N LEU A 170 19.34 -5.24 -6.88
CA LEU A 170 19.44 -4.50 -5.62
C LEU A 170 20.70 -3.64 -5.54
N VAL A 171 21.85 -4.20 -5.94
CA VAL A 171 23.12 -3.47 -5.95
C VAL A 171 23.10 -2.33 -6.96
N MET A 172 22.50 -2.52 -8.13
CA MET A 172 22.33 -1.46 -9.13
C MET A 172 21.39 -0.33 -8.66
N VAL A 173 20.37 -0.64 -7.85
CA VAL A 173 19.54 0.37 -7.18
C VAL A 173 20.33 1.16 -6.14
N GLY A 174 21.26 0.50 -5.43
CA GLY A 174 22.18 1.15 -4.51
C GLY A 174 21.71 1.17 -3.05
N LYS A 175 22.69 1.19 -2.12
CA LYS A 175 22.42 1.09 -0.67
C LYS A 175 21.53 2.22 -0.15
N PRO A 176 21.76 3.50 -0.52
CA PRO A 176 20.93 4.59 -0.02
C PRO A 176 19.44 4.40 -0.37
N CYS A 177 19.16 3.86 -1.55
CA CYS A 177 17.81 3.61 -2.02
C CYS A 177 17.15 2.43 -1.31
N HIS A 178 17.90 1.35 -1.10
CA HIS A 178 17.46 0.21 -0.28
C HIS A 178 17.13 0.63 1.16
N ASP A 179 18.05 1.36 1.81
CA ASP A 179 17.87 1.83 3.18
C ASP A 179 16.68 2.79 3.29
N ALA A 180 16.54 3.74 2.34
CA ALA A 180 15.42 4.67 2.30
C ALA A 180 14.09 3.93 2.15
N TYR A 181 14.01 2.92 1.29
CA TYR A 181 12.81 2.10 1.14
C TYR A 181 12.43 1.41 2.45
N VAL A 182 13.39 0.79 3.14
CA VAL A 182 13.12 0.11 4.42
C VAL A 182 12.63 1.08 5.50
N GLN A 183 13.22 2.28 5.57
CA GLN A 183 12.78 3.32 6.50
C GLN A 183 11.35 3.79 6.20
N GLU A 184 11.08 4.16 4.95
CA GLU A 184 9.79 4.73 4.55
C GLU A 184 8.65 3.71 4.56
N ARG A 185 8.92 2.48 4.11
CA ARG A 185 7.88 1.46 3.84
C ARG A 185 7.74 0.40 4.90
N HIS A 186 8.71 0.26 5.81
CA HIS A 186 8.61 -0.71 6.90
C HIS A 186 8.71 -0.03 8.25
N VAL A 187 9.73 0.80 8.50
CA VAL A 187 9.91 1.43 9.81
C VAL A 187 8.77 2.39 10.14
N LYS A 188 8.47 3.36 9.27
CA LYS A 188 7.44 4.39 9.55
C LYS A 188 6.03 3.83 9.66
N VAL A 189 5.69 2.87 8.81
CA VAL A 189 4.34 2.28 8.76
C VAL A 189 4.19 1.07 9.68
N HIS A 190 5.27 0.61 10.30
CA HIS A 190 5.30 -0.54 11.21
C HIS A 190 4.78 -1.85 10.60
N ASP A 191 5.06 -2.09 9.31
CA ASP A 191 4.70 -3.33 8.59
C ASP A 191 5.91 -4.28 8.46
N PHE A 192 6.28 -4.93 9.57
CA PHE A 192 7.36 -5.91 9.62
C PHE A 192 7.27 -6.80 10.88
N VAL A 193 7.98 -7.94 10.85
CA VAL A 193 8.08 -8.88 11.96
C VAL A 193 9.26 -8.52 12.87
N GLY A 194 9.00 -8.47 14.18
CA GLY A 194 10.02 -8.23 15.21
C GLY A 194 10.21 -6.75 15.56
N SER A 195 11.40 -6.40 16.04
CA SER A 195 11.73 -5.01 16.39
C SER A 195 12.30 -4.23 15.19
N VAL A 196 12.32 -2.90 15.29
CA VAL A 196 13.03 -2.05 14.30
C VAL A 196 14.49 -2.46 14.17
N ALA A 197 15.14 -2.81 15.29
CA ALA A 197 16.52 -3.28 15.28
C ALA A 197 16.67 -4.60 14.51
N ASP A 198 15.72 -5.53 14.64
CA ASP A 198 15.73 -6.79 13.88
C ASP A 198 15.52 -6.56 12.38
N LEU A 199 14.59 -5.68 12.02
CA LEU A 199 14.34 -5.28 10.63
C LEU A 199 15.60 -4.70 10.00
N LEU A 200 16.21 -3.70 10.64
CA LEU A 200 17.41 -3.04 10.12
C LEU A 200 18.58 -4.02 10.03
N ARG A 201 18.73 -4.91 11.02
CA ARG A 201 19.74 -5.97 10.98
C ARG A 201 19.53 -6.90 9.78
N ARG A 202 18.30 -7.34 9.50
CA ARG A 202 18.00 -8.19 8.32
C ARG A 202 18.22 -7.43 7.01
N SER A 203 17.85 -6.16 6.98
CA SER A 203 18.10 -5.26 5.84
C SER A 203 19.58 -5.19 5.49
N ASP A 204 20.44 -4.95 6.49
CA ASP A 204 21.90 -4.89 6.30
C ASP A 204 22.49 -6.26 5.92
N GLN A 205 21.95 -7.36 6.46
CA GLN A 205 22.36 -8.71 6.09
C GLN A 205 22.07 -9.01 4.61
N VAL A 206 20.86 -8.70 4.14
CA VAL A 206 20.48 -8.89 2.73
C VAL A 206 21.33 -8.00 1.81
N TRP A 207 21.55 -6.73 2.18
CA TRP A 207 22.43 -5.86 1.42
C TRP A 207 23.84 -6.42 1.31
N THR A 208 24.43 -6.83 2.43
CA THR A 208 25.80 -7.37 2.48
C THR A 208 25.93 -8.64 1.65
N GLN A 209 24.94 -9.54 1.76
CA GLN A 209 24.89 -10.76 0.97
C GLN A 209 24.87 -10.44 -0.53
N CYS A 210 23.97 -9.55 -0.95
CA CYS A 210 23.81 -9.21 -2.36
C CYS A 210 25.02 -8.46 -2.93
N PHE A 211 25.61 -7.56 -2.15
CA PHE A 211 26.83 -6.86 -2.55
C PHE A 211 28.00 -7.82 -2.77
N ASN A 212 28.19 -8.79 -1.87
CA ASN A 212 29.25 -9.78 -2.01
C ASN A 212 29.03 -10.71 -3.21
N SER A 213 27.80 -11.21 -3.40
CA SER A 213 27.45 -12.03 -4.58
C SER A 213 27.71 -11.27 -5.89
N PHE A 214 27.36 -9.98 -5.94
CA PHE A 214 27.62 -9.14 -7.12
C PHE A 214 29.12 -8.97 -7.40
N LEU A 215 29.94 -8.80 -6.36
CA LEU A 215 31.40 -8.70 -6.52
C LEU A 215 31.99 -10.00 -7.07
N ASP A 216 31.56 -11.15 -6.54
CA ASP A 216 32.05 -12.46 -6.97
C ASP A 216 31.76 -12.72 -8.47
N ILE A 217 30.54 -12.38 -8.92
CA ILE A 217 30.14 -12.48 -10.34
C ILE A 217 30.98 -11.56 -11.24
N SER A 218 31.29 -10.34 -10.76
CA SER A 218 32.10 -9.38 -11.52
C SER A 218 33.56 -9.84 -11.68
N THR A 219 34.09 -10.57 -10.68
CA THR A 219 35.44 -11.12 -10.74
C THR A 219 35.56 -12.33 -11.64
N ASP A 220 34.53 -13.17 -11.73
CA ASP A 220 34.53 -14.34 -12.63
C ASP A 220 34.44 -13.94 -14.11
N HIS A 221 33.74 -12.86 -14.45
CA HIS A 221 33.66 -12.35 -15.83
C HIS A 221 34.89 -11.55 -16.28
N ALA A 222 35.81 -11.20 -15.36
CA ALA A 222 37.06 -10.51 -15.67
C ALA A 222 38.21 -11.46 -16.03
N ILE A 223 37.97 -12.78 -16.00
CA ILE A 223 38.97 -13.84 -16.27
C ILE A 223 38.56 -14.64 -17.51
N GLU A 224 38.31 -13.98 -18.64
CA GLU A 224 38.42 -14.63 -19.95
C GLU A 224 39.19 -13.69 -20.90
N PRO A 225 40.44 -14.06 -21.31
CA PRO A 225 41.21 -13.31 -22.30
C PRO A 225 40.72 -13.51 -23.74
#